data_AF-A0A0D0EDC8-F1
#
_entry.id   AF-A0A0D0EDC8-F1
#
_cell.length_a   1.000
_cell.length_b   1.000
_cell.length_c   1.000
_cell.angle_alpha   90.00
_cell.angle_beta   90.00
_cell.angle_gamma   90.00
#
_symmetry.space_group_name_H-M   'P 1'
#
loop_
_entity.id
_entity.type
_entity.pdbx_description
1 polymer ?
#
loop_
_entity_poly.entity_id
_entity_poly.type
_entity_poly.pdbx_seq_one_letter_code
_entity_poly.pdbx_strand_id
1 'polypeptide(L)'
;MGDCNKFYKTYSKNNLTGRILVLWCTHSICLGFHSIPVAEGRNDVFSAIYTRFSIAPKVIIYDLACQLALYCFVCEAQYFQNTQFLIDEMHAHDHSHCGKACFVSNDMRYDNQIRAVNTSAAECGNKGMKRIHKSVSFMAYDHAVQFTKVFLYIWNRNAVLQILKASMK
;
A
#
# COMPACT_ATOMS: atom_id res chain seq x y z
N MET A 1 9.15 18.39 14.38
CA MET A 1 8.50 17.10 14.06
C MET A 1 9.61 16.17 13.60
N GLY A 2 9.88 15.10 14.36
CA GLY A 2 11.06 14.25 14.16
C GLY A 2 11.01 13.54 12.81
N ASP A 3 12.15 13.51 12.12
CA ASP A 3 12.28 12.86 10.83
C ASP A 3 12.05 11.35 10.97
N CYS A 4 10.86 10.86 10.59
CA CYS A 4 10.62 9.43 10.34
C CYS A 4 11.34 9.09 9.01
N ASN A 5 12.67 8.99 9.07
CA ASN A 5 13.61 8.77 7.96
C ASN A 5 13.73 7.27 7.65
N LYS A 6 12.71 6.67 7.01
CA LYS A 6 13.02 5.57 6.07
C LYS A 6 13.67 6.28 4.90
N PHE A 7 15.00 6.26 4.84
CA PHE A 7 15.71 6.80 3.69
C PHE A 7 15.01 6.28 2.41
N TYR A 8 14.42 7.18 1.61
CA TYR A 8 14.13 6.91 0.19
C TYR A 8 15.39 6.45 -0.56
N LYS A 9 16.57 6.47 0.09
CA LYS A 9 17.85 5.90 -0.35
C LYS A 9 17.90 4.38 -0.17
N THR A 10 17.30 3.64 -1.09
CA THR A 10 17.98 2.46 -1.66
C THR A 10 17.55 2.10 -3.09
N TYR A 11 16.77 2.93 -3.77
CA TYR A 11 16.21 2.53 -5.07
C TYR A 11 16.45 3.52 -6.20
N SER A 12 17.52 4.32 -6.11
CA SER A 12 17.92 5.27 -7.16
C SER A 12 19.16 4.83 -7.95
N LYS A 13 19.79 3.68 -7.65
CA LYS A 13 21.08 3.35 -8.29
C LYS A 13 21.00 2.73 -9.68
N ASN A 14 19.84 2.20 -10.12
CA ASN A 14 19.81 1.32 -11.31
C ASN A 14 19.04 1.84 -12.53
N ASN A 15 18.53 3.08 -12.58
CA ASN A 15 17.83 3.62 -13.77
C ASN A 15 16.77 2.66 -14.36
N LEU A 16 16.15 1.83 -13.53
CA LEU A 16 15.15 0.85 -13.97
C LEU A 16 13.78 1.53 -13.92
N THR A 17 13.13 1.57 -15.08
CA THR A 17 11.83 2.20 -15.28
C THR A 17 10.74 1.45 -14.51
N GLY A 18 10.00 2.16 -13.65
CA GLY A 18 8.71 1.67 -13.13
C GLY A 18 8.79 0.95 -11.79
N ARG A 19 8.50 1.68 -10.72
CA ARG A 19 8.04 1.05 -9.47
C ARG A 19 6.52 0.91 -9.54
N ILE A 20 5.99 -0.20 -9.04
CA ILE A 20 4.54 -0.43 -8.99
C ILE A 20 4.11 -0.32 -7.54
N LEU A 21 3.28 0.67 -7.23
CA LEU A 21 2.51 0.71 -6.00
C LEU A 21 1.23 -0.09 -6.22
N VAL A 22 0.97 -1.08 -5.38
CA VAL A 22 -0.26 -1.88 -5.45
C VAL A 22 -1.08 -1.65 -4.20
N LEU A 23 -2.36 -1.41 -4.39
CA LEU A 23 -3.35 -1.28 -3.34
C LEU A 23 -3.92 -2.66 -3.05
N TRP A 24 -3.69 -3.16 -1.85
CA TRP A 24 -4.16 -4.46 -1.39
C TRP A 24 -5.30 -4.29 -0.41
N CYS A 25 -6.32 -5.14 -0.50
CA CYS A 25 -7.27 -5.30 0.59
C CYS A 25 -6.74 -6.32 1.61
N THR A 26 -7.42 -6.41 2.74
CA THR A 26 -7.11 -7.33 3.85
C THR A 26 -7.20 -8.81 3.47
N HIS A 27 -7.90 -9.14 2.38
CA HIS A 27 -8.00 -10.49 1.84
C HIS A 27 -6.91 -10.81 0.80
N SER A 28 -5.86 -9.98 0.69
CA SER A 28 -4.78 -10.10 -0.30
C SER A 28 -5.27 -10.00 -1.75
N ILE A 29 -6.38 -9.30 -1.99
CA ILE A 29 -6.90 -8.97 -3.32
C ILE A 29 -6.37 -7.59 -3.71
N CYS A 30 -5.84 -7.49 -4.92
CA CYS A 30 -5.43 -6.22 -5.51
C CYS A 30 -6.67 -5.40 -5.88
N LEU A 31 -6.82 -4.21 -5.29
CA LEU A 31 -7.85 -3.22 -5.60
C LEU A 31 -7.45 -2.33 -6.79
N GLY A 32 -6.15 -2.15 -6.99
CA GLY A 32 -5.61 -1.34 -8.07
C GLY A 32 -4.11 -1.17 -7.95
N PHE A 33 -3.50 -0.54 -8.95
CA PHE A 33 -2.09 -0.20 -8.92
C PHE A 33 -1.84 1.19 -9.52
N HIS A 34 -0.70 1.75 -9.17
CA HIS A 34 -0.17 3.01 -9.65
C HIS A 34 1.28 2.79 -10.12
N SER A 35 1.58 3.26 -11.33
CA SER A 35 2.93 3.17 -11.91
C SER A 35 3.70 4.43 -11.54
N ILE A 36 4.81 4.27 -10.84
CA ILE A 36 5.66 5.35 -10.36
C ILE A 36 6.81 5.51 -11.34
N PRO A 37 6.87 6.63 -12.09
CA PRO A 37 7.85 6.81 -13.17
C PRO A 37 9.26 7.14 -12.68
N VAL A 38 9.44 7.75 -11.51
CA VAL A 38 10.74 8.28 -11.06
C VAL A 38 11.12 7.79 -9.67
N ALA A 39 10.40 8.22 -8.63
CA ALA A 39 10.65 7.82 -7.26
C ALA A 39 9.32 7.81 -6.51
N GLU A 40 9.16 6.85 -5.61
CA GLU A 40 8.00 6.81 -4.73
C GLU A 40 8.03 8.04 -3.83
N GLY A 41 6.89 8.70 -3.68
CA GLY A 41 6.68 9.86 -2.84
C GLY A 41 5.28 9.83 -2.24
N ARG A 42 5.03 10.77 -1.31
CA ARG A 42 3.72 10.91 -0.67
C ARG A 42 2.58 11.15 -1.67
N ASN A 43 2.89 11.84 -2.77
CA ASN A 43 1.93 12.12 -3.84
C ASN A 43 1.49 10.84 -4.58
N ASP A 44 2.34 9.84 -4.73
CA ASP A 44 1.96 8.61 -5.46
C ASP A 44 0.88 7.84 -4.71
N VAL A 45 1.02 7.73 -3.37
CA VAL A 45 0.02 7.07 -2.53
C VAL A 45 -1.27 7.90 -2.45
N PHE A 46 -1.16 9.21 -2.25
CA PHE A 46 -2.30 10.11 -2.27
C PHE A 46 -3.07 10.00 -3.59
N SER A 47 -2.37 10.13 -4.72
CA SER A 47 -2.96 10.07 -6.06
C SER A 47 -3.59 8.70 -6.32
N ALA A 48 -2.93 7.62 -5.91
CA ALA A 48 -3.47 6.26 -6.04
C ALA A 48 -4.79 6.09 -5.28
N ILE A 49 -4.93 6.69 -4.09
CA ILE A 49 -6.17 6.58 -3.32
C ILE A 49 -7.25 7.49 -3.90
N TYR A 50 -6.92 8.77 -4.08
CA TYR A 50 -7.86 9.79 -4.54
C TYR A 50 -8.44 9.50 -5.92
N THR A 51 -7.65 8.92 -6.83
CA THR A 51 -8.11 8.61 -8.20
C THR A 51 -8.83 7.26 -8.32
N ARG A 52 -8.71 6.37 -7.33
CA ARG A 52 -9.26 5.01 -7.40
C ARG A 52 -10.51 4.81 -6.56
N PHE A 53 -10.69 5.61 -5.51
CA PHE A 53 -11.85 5.54 -4.65
C PHE A 53 -12.65 6.83 -4.74
N SER A 54 -13.95 6.73 -5.01
CA SER A 54 -14.86 7.89 -4.96
C SER A 54 -15.06 8.41 -3.53
N ILE A 55 -14.93 7.52 -2.54
CA ILE A 55 -14.98 7.84 -1.12
C ILE A 55 -13.71 7.29 -0.48
N ALA A 56 -13.04 8.09 0.34
CA ALA A 56 -11.81 7.67 1.01
C ALA A 56 -12.04 6.40 1.85
N PRO A 57 -11.09 5.44 1.83
CA PRO A 57 -11.14 4.31 2.73
C PRO A 57 -11.19 4.78 4.19
N LYS A 58 -11.95 4.06 5.03
CA LYS A 58 -12.02 4.36 6.48
C LYS A 58 -10.68 4.14 7.17
N VAL A 59 -9.93 3.13 6.74
CA VAL A 59 -8.63 2.78 7.29
C VAL A 59 -7.64 2.62 6.15
N ILE A 60 -6.49 3.28 6.26
CA ILE A 60 -5.35 3.15 5.36
C ILE A 60 -4.17 2.68 6.21
N ILE A 61 -3.63 1.51 5.86
CA ILE A 61 -2.43 0.96 6.49
C ILE A 61 -1.27 1.15 5.52
N TYR A 62 -0.23 1.87 5.95
CA TYR A 62 0.94 2.17 5.12
C TYR A 62 2.17 2.42 6.00
N ASP A 63 3.34 1.96 5.57
CA ASP A 63 4.61 2.13 6.30
C ASP A 63 4.82 3.59 6.73
N LEU A 64 4.60 4.55 5.81
CA LEU A 64 4.81 5.98 6.07
C LEU A 64 3.48 6.72 6.34
N ALA A 65 2.52 6.05 6.96
CA ALA A 65 1.18 6.60 7.25
C ALA A 65 1.22 7.92 8.03
N CYS A 66 2.20 8.10 8.92
CA CYS A 66 2.37 9.32 9.71
C CYS A 66 2.58 10.59 8.86
N GLN A 67 3.41 10.51 7.81
CA GLN A 67 3.64 11.65 6.91
C GLN A 67 2.59 11.72 5.81
N LEU A 68 2.03 10.57 5.41
CA LEU A 68 0.93 10.50 4.46
C LEU A 68 -0.32 11.19 5.00
N ALA A 69 -0.68 10.96 6.26
CA ALA A 69 -1.85 11.58 6.89
C ALA A 69 -1.79 13.11 6.81
N LEU A 70 -0.65 13.69 7.23
CA LEU A 70 -0.43 15.14 7.15
C LEU A 70 -0.53 15.65 5.72
N TYR A 71 0.05 14.94 4.76
CA TYR A 71 -0.01 15.31 3.35
C TYR A 71 -1.45 15.27 2.82
N CYS A 72 -2.19 14.19 3.08
CA CYS A 72 -3.58 14.02 2.68
C CYS A 72 -4.48 15.11 3.27
N PHE A 73 -4.29 15.50 4.53
CA PHE A 73 -5.08 16.56 5.17
C PHE A 73 -4.75 17.95 4.63
N VAL A 74 -3.50 18.22 4.24
CA VAL A 74 -3.13 19.50 3.61
C VAL A 74 -3.72 19.61 2.21
N CYS A 75 -3.77 18.50 1.46
CA CYS A 75 -4.30 18.50 0.09
C CYS A 75 -5.83 18.46 0.04
N GLU A 76 -6.47 17.51 0.74
CA GLU A 76 -7.90 17.21 0.60
C GLU A 76 -8.51 16.78 1.95
N ALA A 77 -8.52 17.69 2.93
CA ALA A 77 -9.03 17.42 4.28
C ALA A 77 -10.46 16.85 4.30
N GLN A 78 -11.36 17.39 3.48
CA GLN A 78 -12.76 16.97 3.44
C GLN A 78 -12.92 15.53 2.96
N TYR A 79 -12.15 15.14 1.96
CA TYR A 79 -12.18 13.78 1.42
C TYR A 79 -11.67 12.76 2.46
N PHE A 80 -10.59 13.09 3.17
CA PHE A 80 -9.95 12.21 4.16
C PHE A 80 -10.45 12.38 5.60
N GLN A 81 -11.48 13.19 5.85
CA GLN A 81 -11.90 13.54 7.22
C GLN A 81 -12.25 12.34 8.11
N ASN A 82 -12.76 11.25 7.50
CA ASN A 82 -13.17 10.02 8.19
C ASN A 82 -12.16 8.88 7.99
N THR A 83 -10.93 9.21 7.57
CA THR A 83 -9.91 8.23 7.25
C THR A 83 -8.86 8.17 8.36
N GLN A 84 -8.68 6.97 8.90
CA GLN A 84 -7.66 6.65 9.87
C GLN A 84 -6.41 6.14 9.14
N PHE A 85 -5.27 6.74 9.45
CA PHE A 85 -3.97 6.36 8.90
C PHE A 85 -3.17 5.60 9.95
N LEU A 86 -2.80 4.37 9.64
CA LEU A 86 -2.07 3.49 10.54
C LEU A 86 -0.78 2.98 9.91
N ILE A 87 0.28 2.96 10.72
CA ILE A 87 1.59 2.42 10.40
C ILE A 87 1.52 0.91 10.53
N ASP A 88 1.96 0.22 9.49
CA ASP A 88 2.07 -1.23 9.46
C ASP A 88 2.93 -1.76 10.64
N GLU A 89 2.48 -2.86 11.25
CA GLU A 89 3.08 -3.40 12.47
C GLU A 89 4.54 -3.83 12.25
N MET A 90 4.82 -4.43 11.09
CA MET A 90 6.16 -4.91 10.73
C MET A 90 7.17 -3.78 10.59
N HIS A 91 6.69 -2.57 10.31
CA HIS A 91 7.51 -1.37 10.13
C HIS A 91 7.48 -0.42 11.34
N ALA A 92 6.72 -0.75 12.40
CA ALA A 92 6.60 0.09 13.59
C ALA A 92 7.95 0.43 14.24
N HIS A 93 8.94 -0.46 14.15
CA HIS A 93 10.28 -0.26 14.70
C HIS A 93 11.07 0.87 14.00
N ASP A 94 10.77 1.17 12.74
CA ASP A 94 11.38 2.25 11.95
C ASP A 94 10.83 3.65 12.34
N HIS A 95 9.86 3.71 13.26
CA HIS A 95 9.10 4.89 13.61
C HIS A 95 9.25 5.29 15.09
N SER A 96 10.47 5.63 15.51
CA SER A 96 10.77 5.97 16.93
C SER A 96 10.17 7.29 17.43
N HIS A 97 9.93 8.26 16.54
CA HIS A 97 9.43 9.62 16.89
C HIS A 97 7.98 9.87 16.49
N CYS A 98 7.32 8.88 15.92
CA CYS A 98 5.96 8.98 15.44
C CYS A 98 4.96 8.71 16.60
N GLY A 99 3.77 9.34 16.58
CA GLY A 99 2.82 9.29 17.68
C GLY A 99 2.22 7.90 17.90
N LYS A 100 2.01 7.49 19.16
CA LYS A 100 1.50 6.16 19.53
C LYS A 100 0.13 5.81 18.91
N ALA A 101 -0.68 6.82 18.60
CA ALA A 101 -1.98 6.63 17.94
C ALA A 101 -1.87 6.21 16.46
N CYS A 102 -0.71 6.38 15.83
CA CYS A 102 -0.51 6.01 14.43
C CYS A 102 -0.12 4.54 14.27
N PHE A 103 0.09 3.77 15.33
CA PHE A 103 0.52 2.37 15.22
C PHE A 103 -0.69 1.43 15.21
N VAL A 104 -0.77 0.56 14.19
CA VAL A 104 -1.82 -0.48 14.11
C VAL A 104 -1.85 -1.31 15.40
N SER A 105 -0.70 -1.63 15.98
CA SER A 105 -0.57 -2.49 17.15
C SER A 105 -1.18 -1.90 18.43
N ASN A 106 -1.25 -0.57 18.53
CA ASN A 106 -1.95 0.09 19.62
C ASN A 106 -3.45 0.10 19.36
N ASP A 107 -3.86 0.31 18.11
CA ASP A 107 -5.27 0.37 17.74
C ASP A 107 -5.95 -1.00 17.85
N MET A 108 -5.24 -2.08 17.51
CA MET A 108 -5.68 -3.47 17.71
C MET A 108 -6.03 -3.81 19.17
N ARG A 109 -5.56 -3.04 20.15
CA ARG A 109 -5.91 -3.23 21.57
C ARG A 109 -7.31 -2.74 21.90
N TYR A 110 -7.82 -1.79 21.12
CA TYR A 110 -9.09 -1.10 21.36
C TYR A 110 -10.15 -1.44 20.30
N ASP A 111 -9.74 -1.72 19.06
CA ASP A 111 -10.64 -2.11 17.97
C ASP A 111 -10.45 -3.58 17.56
N ASN A 112 -11.47 -4.39 17.84
CA ASN A 112 -11.53 -5.80 17.45
C ASN A 112 -11.60 -6.00 15.93
N GLN A 113 -12.10 -5.03 15.16
CA GLN A 113 -12.15 -5.12 13.70
C GLN A 113 -10.75 -5.02 13.11
N ILE A 114 -9.94 -4.06 13.58
CA ILE A 114 -8.56 -3.88 13.14
C ILE A 114 -7.68 -5.05 13.60
N ARG A 115 -7.95 -5.62 14.78
CA ARG A 115 -7.26 -6.84 15.23
C ARG A 115 -7.55 -8.06 14.34
N ALA A 116 -8.71 -8.12 13.71
CA ALA A 116 -9.07 -9.20 12.78
C ALA A 116 -8.53 -8.97 11.35
N VAL A 117 -7.98 -7.79 11.06
CA VAL A 117 -7.43 -7.46 9.75
C VAL A 117 -6.04 -8.07 9.56
N ASN A 118 -5.83 -8.71 8.41
CA ASN A 118 -4.51 -9.14 7.96
C ASN A 118 -3.69 -7.94 7.49
N THR A 119 -2.91 -7.36 8.40
CA THR A 119 -1.99 -6.25 8.15
C THR A 119 -0.83 -6.66 7.22
N SER A 120 -0.46 -7.94 7.23
CA SER A 120 0.59 -8.51 6.37
C SER A 120 0.14 -8.76 4.91
N ALA A 121 -1.12 -8.49 4.55
CA ALA A 121 -1.63 -8.71 3.20
C ALA A 121 -0.80 -7.96 2.14
N ALA A 122 -0.41 -6.72 2.43
CA ALA A 122 0.42 -5.91 1.54
C ALA A 122 1.83 -6.50 1.39
N GLU A 123 2.46 -6.96 2.48
CA GLU A 123 3.79 -7.57 2.43
C GLU A 123 3.78 -8.86 1.59
N CYS A 124 2.77 -9.70 1.78
CA CYS A 124 2.57 -10.93 1.02
C CYS A 124 2.35 -10.63 -0.47
N GLY A 125 1.47 -9.68 -0.79
CA GLY A 125 1.23 -9.22 -2.15
C GLY A 125 2.49 -8.66 -2.81
N ASN A 126 3.28 -7.87 -2.08
CA ASN A 126 4.53 -7.30 -2.57
C ASN A 126 5.60 -8.36 -2.83
N LYS A 127 5.66 -9.46 -2.06
CA LYS A 127 6.47 -10.65 -2.41
C LYS A 127 6.03 -11.26 -3.74
N GLY A 128 4.74 -11.25 -4.05
CA GLY A 128 4.20 -11.61 -5.36
C GLY A 128 4.70 -10.70 -6.48
N MET A 129 4.68 -9.38 -6.25
CA MET A 129 5.14 -8.38 -7.23
C MET A 129 6.63 -8.49 -7.58
N LYS A 130 7.47 -8.95 -6.63
CA LYS A 130 8.89 -9.22 -6.90
C LYS A 130 9.11 -10.19 -8.06
N ARG A 131 8.14 -11.07 -8.36
CA ARG A 131 8.22 -12.04 -9.48
C ARG A 131 8.21 -11.36 -10.85
N ILE A 132 7.50 -10.23 -10.98
CA ILE A 132 7.40 -9.51 -12.24
C ILE A 132 8.26 -8.26 -12.31
N HIS A 133 8.75 -7.79 -11.15
CA HIS A 133 9.49 -6.54 -11.01
C HIS A 133 10.61 -6.39 -12.05
N LYS A 134 11.45 -7.43 -12.21
CA LYS A 134 12.57 -7.40 -13.16
C LYS A 134 12.06 -7.31 -14.60
N SER A 135 11.06 -8.09 -14.98
CA SER A 135 10.50 -8.08 -16.33
C SER A 135 9.89 -6.72 -16.68
N VAL A 136 9.09 -6.16 -15.77
CA VAL A 136 8.47 -4.84 -15.93
C VAL A 136 9.53 -3.75 -16.10
N SER A 137 10.64 -3.84 -15.37
CA SER A 137 11.72 -2.84 -15.40
C SER A 137 12.36 -2.66 -16.78
N PHE A 138 12.29 -3.67 -17.65
CA PHE A 138 12.85 -3.64 -19.01
C PHE A 138 11.78 -3.45 -20.09
N MET A 139 10.51 -3.33 -19.73
CA MET A 139 9.42 -3.13 -20.68
C MET A 139 9.23 -1.65 -20.99
N ALA A 140 8.73 -1.35 -22.20
CA ALA A 140 8.14 -0.05 -22.49
C ALA A 140 6.94 0.20 -21.56
N TYR A 141 6.72 1.45 -21.17
CA TYR A 141 5.73 1.83 -20.16
C TYR A 141 4.33 1.24 -20.42
N ASP A 142 3.81 1.35 -21.65
CA ASP A 142 2.47 0.84 -21.99
C ASP A 142 2.39 -0.68 -21.83
N HIS A 143 3.44 -1.39 -22.24
CA HIS A 143 3.49 -2.84 -22.11
C HIS A 143 3.65 -3.26 -20.64
N ALA A 144 4.45 -2.54 -19.86
CA ALA A 144 4.57 -2.73 -18.42
C ALA A 144 3.22 -2.58 -17.70
N VAL A 145 2.42 -1.57 -18.06
CA VAL A 145 1.08 -1.35 -17.48
C VAL A 145 0.13 -2.49 -17.85
N GLN A 146 0.08 -2.88 -19.12
CA GLN A 146 -0.78 -3.98 -19.57
C GLN A 146 -0.39 -5.32 -18.92
N PHE A 147 0.91 -5.63 -18.89
CA PHE A 147 1.43 -6.85 -18.27
C PHE A 147 1.10 -6.92 -16.78
N THR A 148 1.32 -5.81 -16.05
CA THR A 148 1.00 -5.69 -14.63
C THR A 148 -0.49 -5.90 -14.37
N LYS A 149 -1.35 -5.29 -15.20
CA LYS A 149 -2.81 -5.45 -15.11
C LYS A 149 -3.24 -6.91 -15.26
N VAL A 150 -2.71 -7.62 -16.26
CA VAL A 150 -3.04 -9.04 -16.50
C VAL A 150 -2.52 -9.91 -15.35
N PHE A 151 -1.30 -9.67 -14.87
CA PHE A 151 -0.73 -10.39 -13.74
C PHE A 151 -1.61 -10.25 -12.48
N LEU A 152 -2.00 -9.02 -12.12
CA LEU A 152 -2.84 -8.75 -10.96
C LEU A 152 -4.26 -9.31 -11.12
N TYR A 153 -4.79 -9.33 -12.34
CA TYR A 153 -6.08 -9.97 -12.62
C TYR A 153 -6.03 -11.49 -12.33
N ILE A 154 -4.98 -12.18 -12.78
CA ILE A 154 -4.77 -13.60 -12.50
C ILE A 154 -4.58 -13.82 -10.99
N TRP A 155 -3.81 -12.95 -10.33
CA TRP A 155 -3.62 -12.99 -8.88
C TRP A 155 -4.97 -12.94 -8.15
N ASN A 156 -5.81 -11.96 -8.46
CA ASN A 156 -7.12 -11.78 -7.84
C ASN A 156 -8.01 -13.00 -8.02
N ARG A 157 -8.02 -13.58 -9.23
CA ARG A 157 -8.78 -14.81 -9.49
C ARG A 157 -8.34 -15.95 -8.59
N ASN A 158 -7.03 -16.14 -8.43
CA ASN A 158 -6.48 -17.18 -7.55
C ASN A 158 -6.78 -16.91 -6.07
N ALA A 159 -6.68 -15.66 -5.63
CA ALA A 159 -7.00 -15.27 -4.26
C ALA A 159 -8.47 -15.55 -3.93
N VAL A 160 -9.41 -15.16 -4.82
CA VAL A 160 -10.84 -15.43 -4.65
C VAL A 160 -11.12 -16.93 -4.60
N LEU A 161 -10.50 -17.73 -5.47
CA LEU A 161 -10.66 -19.19 -5.45
C LEU A 161 -10.18 -19.81 -4.14
N GLN A 162 -9.10 -19.29 -3.54
CA GLN A 162 -8.61 -19.78 -2.24
C GLN A 162 -9.57 -19.42 -1.11
N ILE A 163 -10.10 -18.19 -1.12
CA ILE A 163 -11.11 -17.74 -0.14
C ILE A 163 -12.35 -18.62 -0.22
N LEU A 164 -12.89 -18.86 -1.42
CA LEU A 164 -14.06 -19.73 -1.61
C LEU A 164 -13.82 -21.15 -1.10
N LYS A 165 -12.63 -21.72 -1.36
CA LYS A 165 -12.26 -23.04 -0.84
C LYS A 165 -12.16 -23.07 0.68
N ALA A 166 -11.71 -21.99 1.31
CA ALA A 166 -11.62 -21.87 2.76
C ALA A 166 -13.01 -21.73 3.40
N SER A 167 -13.97 -21.07 2.73
CA SER A 167 -15.35 -20.93 3.21
C SER A 167 -16.22 -22.18 3.07
N MET A 168 -15.78 -23.17 2.29
CA MET A 168 -16.46 -24.46 2.10
C MET A 168 -15.99 -25.56 3.08
N LYS A 169 -14.99 -25.26 3.92
CA LYS A 169 -14.51 -26.15 4.98
C LYS A 169 -15.13 -25.74 6.32
#